data_AF-A0A3M1AM16-F1
#
_entry.id   AF-A0A3M1AM16-F1
#
_cell.length_a   1.000
_cell.length_b   1.000
_cell.length_c   1.000
_cell.angle_alpha   90.00
_cell.angle_beta   90.00
_cell.angle_gamma   90.00
#
_symmetry.space_group_name_H-M   'P 1'
#
loop_
_entity.id
_entity.type
_entity.pdbx_description
1 polymer ?
#
loop_
_entity_poly.entity_id
_entity_poly.type
_entity_poly.pdbx_seq_one_letter_code
_entity_poly.pdbx_strand_id
1 'polypeptide(L)'
;MSTIKMHHTVWMVLALFTTSLAAEHPSLLITAQEARQMQQALGRYPLFDKTFRQIKAEMDSVLQQPIDVPPPGEAGGYEHERHKQNYREMQKAGVLFAITGDKKYAEFVKNMLLRYAKMYPTLG
;
A
#
# COMPACT_ATOMS: atom_id res chain seq x y z
N MET A 1 -34.81 -19.27 61.76
CA MET A 1 -35.08 -19.41 60.30
C MET A 1 -34.71 -18.09 59.64
N SER A 2 -33.86 -17.94 58.63
CA SER A 2 -32.88 -18.77 57.94
C SER A 2 -31.93 -17.76 57.30
N THR A 3 -30.62 -18.02 57.38
CA THR A 3 -29.56 -17.34 56.64
C THR A 3 -29.50 -17.85 55.19
N ILE A 4 -28.63 -17.22 54.37
CA ILE A 4 -28.09 -17.66 53.05
C ILE A 4 -29.00 -17.22 51.86
N LYS A 5 -28.59 -16.41 50.86
CA LYS A 5 -27.44 -16.56 49.95
C LYS A 5 -26.88 -15.25 49.36
N MET A 6 -25.56 -15.17 49.51
CA MET A 6 -24.55 -14.48 48.71
C MET A 6 -24.71 -14.74 47.18
N HIS A 7 -24.02 -13.95 46.36
CA HIS A 7 -23.74 -14.13 44.91
C HIS A 7 -24.54 -13.28 43.90
N HIS A 8 -24.44 -11.94 43.99
CA HIS A 8 -24.64 -11.07 42.81
C HIS A 8 -23.39 -10.27 42.42
N THR A 9 -22.24 -10.56 43.05
CA THR A 9 -20.97 -9.86 42.83
C THR A 9 -20.09 -10.41 41.70
N VAL A 10 -20.59 -11.31 40.84
CA VAL A 10 -19.71 -12.07 39.90
C VAL A 10 -20.12 -12.00 38.42
N TRP A 11 -21.23 -11.35 38.05
CA TRP A 11 -21.73 -11.38 36.67
C TRP A 11 -21.64 -10.06 35.88
N MET A 12 -20.78 -9.12 36.27
CA MET A 12 -20.51 -7.95 35.42
C MET A 12 -19.26 -8.19 34.56
N VAL A 13 -19.48 -9.03 33.54
CA VAL A 13 -18.90 -8.94 32.19
C VAL A 13 -17.41 -8.57 32.16
N LEU A 14 -16.59 -9.62 32.21
CA LEU A 14 -15.26 -9.63 31.62
C LEU A 14 -15.42 -9.37 30.11
N ALA A 15 -15.47 -8.10 29.71
CA ALA A 15 -15.32 -7.70 28.32
C ALA A 15 -13.86 -7.97 27.94
N LEU A 16 -13.60 -9.18 27.47
CA LEU A 16 -12.38 -9.51 26.75
C LEU A 16 -12.32 -8.58 25.54
N PHE A 17 -11.53 -7.51 25.65
CA PHE A 17 -11.10 -6.72 24.50
C PHE A 17 -10.31 -7.65 23.59
N THR A 18 -10.99 -8.25 22.61
CA THR A 18 -10.32 -8.87 21.47
C THR A 18 -9.82 -7.72 20.60
N THR A 19 -8.67 -7.15 20.95
CA THR A 19 -7.92 -6.31 20.02
C THR A 19 -7.53 -7.20 18.85
N SER A 20 -8.28 -7.09 17.76
CA SER A 20 -7.85 -7.62 16.48
C SER A 20 -6.48 -6.99 16.19
N LEU A 21 -5.44 -7.82 16.17
CA LEU A 21 -4.13 -7.42 15.65
C LEU A 21 -4.27 -7.27 14.13
N ALA A 22 -4.88 -6.16 13.69
CA ALA A 22 -4.87 -5.79 12.30
C ALA A 22 -3.40 -5.65 11.87
N ALA A 23 -3.02 -6.31 10.78
CA ALA A 23 -1.66 -6.17 10.26
C ALA A 23 -1.43 -4.70 9.88
N GLU A 24 -0.45 -4.06 10.49
CA GLU A 24 0.00 -2.76 10.02
C GLU A 24 0.64 -2.92 8.64
N HIS A 25 0.27 -2.07 7.70
CA HIS A 25 0.85 -2.02 6.37
C HIS A 25 1.44 -0.63 6.11
N PRO A 26 2.53 -0.54 5.32
CA PRO A 26 3.27 -1.65 4.72
C PRO A 26 4.08 -2.43 5.76
N SER A 27 4.36 -3.71 5.49
CA SER A 27 5.05 -4.63 6.42
C SER A 27 5.84 -5.75 5.74
N LEU A 28 6.13 -5.60 4.44
CA LEU A 28 6.84 -6.63 3.65
C LEU A 28 8.27 -6.19 3.31
N LEU A 29 8.42 -5.23 2.39
CA LEU A 29 9.72 -4.69 1.98
C LEU A 29 10.15 -3.49 2.83
N ILE A 30 9.16 -2.70 3.27
CA ILE A 30 9.31 -1.60 4.21
C ILE A 30 8.17 -1.67 5.22
N THR A 31 8.41 -1.13 6.40
CA THR A 31 7.43 -0.95 7.47
C THR A 31 6.86 0.48 7.47
N ALA A 32 5.70 0.67 8.11
CA ALA A 32 5.17 2.01 8.37
C ALA A 32 6.11 2.88 9.23
N GLN A 33 6.93 2.26 10.08
CA GLN A 33 7.97 2.97 10.84
C GLN A 33 9.11 3.45 9.92
N GLU A 34 9.63 2.59 9.05
CA GLU A 34 10.68 2.96 8.10
C GLU A 34 10.21 4.03 7.11
N ALA A 35 8.95 3.98 6.68
CA ALA A 35 8.36 5.03 5.84
C ALA A 35 8.37 6.40 6.54
N ARG A 36 8.03 6.46 7.83
CA ARG A 36 8.12 7.67 8.66
C ARG A 36 9.57 8.15 8.82
N GLN A 37 10.52 7.23 9.01
CA GLN A 37 11.94 7.57 9.09
C GLN A 37 12.46 8.14 7.75
N MET A 38 12.05 7.55 6.63
CA MET A 38 12.37 8.07 5.28
C MET A 38 11.79 9.46 5.07
N GLN A 39 10.56 9.72 5.49
CA GLN A 39 9.96 11.06 5.44
C GLN A 39 10.77 12.07 6.27
N GLN A 40 11.15 11.72 7.49
CA GLN A 40 11.97 12.57 8.37
C GLN A 40 13.39 12.81 7.85
N ALA A 41 13.90 11.90 7.00
CA ALA A 41 15.23 11.99 6.41
C ALA A 41 15.28 12.88 5.15
N LEU A 42 14.13 13.35 4.63
CA LEU A 42 14.10 14.26 3.48
C LEU A 42 14.83 15.57 3.82
N GLY A 43 15.73 15.98 2.94
CA GLY A 43 16.58 17.16 3.12
C GLY A 43 17.87 16.90 3.91
N ARG A 44 18.06 15.69 4.45
CA ARG A 44 19.21 15.35 5.30
C ARG A 44 20.35 14.67 4.52
N TYR A 45 20.02 13.80 3.56
CA TYR A 45 21.02 12.98 2.86
C TYR A 45 20.96 13.25 1.35
N PRO A 46 22.00 13.89 0.76
CA PRO A 46 21.95 14.33 -0.64
C PRO A 46 21.64 13.24 -1.66
N LEU A 47 22.17 12.02 -1.46
CA LEU A 47 21.91 10.89 -2.36
C LEU A 47 20.46 10.40 -2.25
N PHE A 48 19.92 10.31 -1.04
CA PHE A 48 18.54 9.93 -0.81
C PHE A 48 17.59 10.95 -1.44
N ASP A 49 17.84 12.24 -1.21
CA ASP A 49 17.03 13.32 -1.75
C ASP A 49 17.04 13.37 -3.27
N LYS A 50 18.21 13.11 -3.89
CA LYS A 50 18.32 13.00 -5.35
C LYS A 50 17.44 11.89 -5.88
N THR A 51 17.52 10.69 -5.28
CA THR A 51 16.71 9.53 -5.69
C THR A 51 15.22 9.78 -5.47
N PHE A 52 14.85 10.35 -4.32
CA PHE A 52 13.46 10.68 -4.00
C PHE A 52 12.88 11.68 -5.03
N ARG A 53 13.59 12.77 -5.32
CA ARG A 53 13.14 13.75 -6.32
C ARG A 53 13.04 13.16 -7.72
N GLN A 54 13.99 12.30 -8.11
CA GLN A 54 13.95 11.62 -9.41
C GLN A 54 12.71 10.73 -9.53
N ILE A 55 12.46 9.86 -8.55
CA ILE A 55 11.30 8.96 -8.55
C ILE A 55 9.99 9.76 -8.51
N LYS A 56 9.95 10.83 -7.69
CA LYS A 56 8.79 11.72 -7.62
C LYS A 56 8.50 12.38 -8.97
N ALA A 57 9.51 12.93 -9.63
CA ALA A 57 9.34 13.58 -10.93
C ALA A 57 8.92 12.59 -12.02
N GLU A 58 9.49 11.38 -12.03
CA GLU A 58 9.09 10.30 -12.93
C GLU A 58 7.61 9.96 -12.73
N MET A 59 7.18 9.72 -11.49
CA MET A 59 5.79 9.37 -11.20
C MET A 59 4.83 10.54 -11.45
N ASP A 60 5.23 11.78 -11.17
CA ASP A 60 4.42 12.97 -11.49
C ASP A 60 4.14 13.06 -13.00
N SER A 61 5.08 12.65 -13.85
CA SER A 61 4.89 12.54 -15.32
C SER A 61 3.99 11.36 -15.69
N VAL A 62 4.22 10.17 -15.10
CA VAL A 62 3.38 8.98 -15.34
C VAL A 62 1.92 9.23 -14.98
N LEU A 63 1.65 9.95 -13.89
CA LEU A 63 0.29 10.29 -13.43
C LEU A 63 -0.48 11.19 -14.41
N GLN A 64 0.20 11.85 -15.34
CA GLN A 64 -0.43 12.65 -16.39
C GLN A 64 -0.86 11.81 -17.60
N GLN A 65 -0.42 10.56 -17.67
CA GLN A 65 -0.72 9.64 -18.77
C GLN A 65 -1.89 8.73 -18.39
N PRO A 66 -2.68 8.25 -19.37
CA PRO A 66 -3.71 7.26 -19.11
C PRO A 66 -3.06 5.96 -18.61
N ILE A 67 -3.72 5.31 -17.65
CA ILE A 67 -3.30 3.96 -17.22
C ILE A 67 -3.54 2.98 -18.37
N ASP A 68 -2.44 2.37 -18.82
CA ASP A 68 -2.45 1.37 -19.87
C ASP A 68 -2.17 -0.04 -19.32
N VAL A 69 -3.11 -0.94 -19.60
CA VAL A 69 -3.07 -2.36 -19.24
C VAL A 69 -3.56 -3.13 -20.47
N PRO A 70 -2.66 -3.40 -21.44
CA PRO A 70 -3.03 -4.12 -22.65
C PRO A 70 -3.27 -5.61 -22.34
N PRO A 71 -3.90 -6.38 -23.25
CA PRO A 71 -3.92 -7.84 -23.17
C PRO A 71 -2.49 -8.42 -23.16
N PRO A 72 -2.27 -9.64 -22.64
CA PRO A 72 -0.97 -10.29 -22.70
C PRO A 72 -0.47 -10.40 -24.16
N GLY A 73 0.84 -10.21 -24.34
CA GLY A 73 1.51 -10.34 -25.64
C GLY A 73 2.82 -11.13 -25.53
N GLU A 74 3.54 -11.20 -26.65
CA GLU A 74 4.77 -11.99 -26.80
C GLU A 74 5.92 -11.49 -25.90
N ALA A 75 6.83 -12.40 -25.54
CA ALA A 75 8.01 -12.07 -24.75
C ALA A 75 8.90 -11.03 -25.46
N GLY A 76 9.29 -9.98 -24.75
CA GLY A 76 10.03 -8.85 -25.31
C GLY A 76 9.21 -7.91 -26.20
N GLY A 77 7.92 -8.21 -26.41
CA GLY A 77 6.97 -7.32 -27.07
C GLY A 77 6.56 -6.13 -26.20
N TYR A 78 5.77 -5.23 -26.78
CA TYR A 78 5.29 -4.03 -26.11
C TYR A 78 4.50 -4.35 -24.85
N GLU A 79 3.55 -5.28 -24.94
CA GLU A 79 2.65 -5.66 -23.85
C GLU A 79 3.44 -6.25 -22.67
N HIS A 80 4.46 -7.06 -22.97
CA HIS A 80 5.37 -7.62 -21.97
C HIS A 80 6.13 -6.51 -21.22
N GLU A 81 6.74 -5.57 -21.94
CA GLU A 81 7.46 -4.45 -21.31
C GLU A 81 6.53 -3.48 -20.60
N ARG A 82 5.30 -3.27 -21.09
CA ARG A 82 4.28 -2.43 -20.44
C ARG A 82 3.84 -3.03 -19.11
N HIS A 83 3.60 -4.34 -19.05
CA HIS A 83 3.32 -5.00 -17.78
C HIS A 83 4.50 -4.94 -16.81
N LYS A 84 5.74 -5.05 -17.32
CA LYS A 84 6.93 -4.86 -16.49
C LYS A 84 7.01 -3.44 -15.92
N GLN A 85 6.69 -2.46 -16.74
CA GLN A 85 6.68 -1.07 -16.33
C GLN A 85 5.55 -0.80 -15.32
N ASN A 86 4.37 -1.38 -15.50
CA ASN A 86 3.23 -1.21 -14.58
C ASN A 86 3.57 -1.64 -13.15
N TYR A 87 4.24 -2.78 -12.94
CA TYR A 87 4.60 -3.19 -11.58
C TYR A 87 5.66 -2.26 -10.96
N ARG A 88 6.60 -1.73 -11.74
CA ARG A 88 7.63 -0.79 -11.27
C ARG A 88 6.99 0.53 -10.86
N GLU A 89 6.08 1.05 -11.67
CA GLU A 89 5.33 2.27 -11.38
C GLU A 89 4.44 2.11 -10.14
N MET A 90 3.74 0.97 -10.00
CA MET A 90 2.96 0.68 -8.80
C MET A 90 3.84 0.60 -7.55
N GLN A 91 5.02 -0.01 -7.64
CA GLN A 91 5.96 -0.10 -6.51
C GLN A 91 6.50 1.28 -6.12
N LYS A 92 6.92 2.11 -7.09
CA LYS A 92 7.34 3.50 -6.85
C LYS A 92 6.22 4.33 -6.24
N ALA A 93 5.01 4.26 -6.80
CA ALA A 93 3.84 4.96 -6.29
C ALA A 93 3.48 4.53 -4.86
N GLY A 94 3.52 3.23 -4.56
CA GLY A 94 3.27 2.71 -3.21
C GLY A 94 4.28 3.24 -2.19
N VAL A 95 5.57 3.27 -2.54
CA VAL A 95 6.62 3.84 -1.68
C VAL A 95 6.45 5.35 -1.51
N LEU A 96 6.17 6.08 -2.59
CA LEU A 96 5.89 7.53 -2.51
C LEU A 96 4.68 7.82 -1.63
N PHE A 97 3.60 7.03 -1.72
CA PHE A 97 2.46 7.17 -0.83
C PHE A 97 2.84 6.91 0.64
N ALA A 98 3.59 5.84 0.91
CA ALA A 98 4.02 5.52 2.27
C ALA A 98 4.88 6.64 2.89
N ILE A 99 5.74 7.28 2.11
CA ILE A 99 6.61 8.38 2.57
C ILE A 99 5.84 9.71 2.67
N THR A 100 5.02 10.05 1.69
CA THR A 100 4.45 11.41 1.55
C THR A 100 3.02 11.55 2.04
N GLY A 101 2.25 10.46 2.08
CA GLY A 101 0.80 10.47 2.32
C GLY A 101 -0.03 11.05 1.17
N ASP A 102 0.58 11.43 0.03
CA ASP A 102 -0.13 12.02 -1.10
C ASP A 102 -1.00 10.97 -1.81
N LYS A 103 -2.32 11.15 -1.70
CA LYS A 103 -3.34 10.18 -2.14
C LYS A 103 -3.29 9.87 -3.63
N LYS A 104 -2.76 10.77 -4.47
CA LYS A 104 -2.70 10.55 -5.92
C LYS A 104 -1.92 9.28 -6.29
N TYR A 105 -0.88 8.95 -5.52
CA TYR A 105 -0.09 7.74 -5.77
C TYR A 105 -0.87 6.47 -5.38
N ALA A 106 -1.61 6.51 -4.26
CA ALA A 106 -2.47 5.41 -3.86
C ALA A 106 -3.63 5.20 -4.85
N GLU A 107 -4.21 6.29 -5.37
CA GLU A 107 -5.27 6.23 -6.39
C GLU A 107 -4.77 5.61 -7.70
N PHE A 108 -3.55 5.95 -8.14
CA PHE A 108 -2.92 5.31 -9.29
C PHE A 108 -2.77 3.80 -9.11
N VAL A 109 -2.20 3.35 -7.97
CA VAL A 109 -2.06 1.92 -7.66
C VAL A 109 -3.42 1.22 -7.64
N LYS A 110 -4.41 1.81 -6.95
CA LYS A 110 -5.77 1.28 -6.90
C LYS A 110 -6.37 1.12 -8.29
N ASN A 111 -6.29 2.16 -9.12
CA ASN A 111 -6.90 2.15 -10.45
C ASN A 111 -6.20 1.18 -11.41
N MET A 112 -4.87 1.03 -11.30
CA MET A 112 -4.10 0.04 -12.03
C MET A 112 -4.51 -1.39 -11.63
N LEU A 113 -4.58 -1.68 -10.32
CA LEU A 113 -5.01 -2.97 -9.80
C LEU A 113 -6.45 -3.31 -10.19
N LEU A 114 -7.36 -2.35 -10.19
CA LEU A 114 -8.75 -2.57 -10.63
C LEU A 114 -8.85 -2.91 -12.12
N ARG A 115 -7.97 -2.35 -12.97
CA ARG A 115 -7.90 -2.72 -14.39
C ARG A 115 -7.39 -4.16 -14.55
N TYR A 116 -6.33 -4.53 -13.83
CA TYR A 116 -5.87 -5.92 -13.80
C TYR A 116 -6.96 -6.85 -13.27
N ALA A 117 -7.66 -6.49 -12.20
CA ALA A 117 -8.74 -7.30 -11.63
C ALA A 117 -9.90 -7.52 -12.63
N LYS A 118 -10.16 -6.56 -13.53
CA LYS A 118 -11.13 -6.72 -14.61
C LYS A 118 -10.63 -7.62 -15.74
N MET A 119 -9.35 -7.52 -16.11
CA MET A 119 -8.75 -8.28 -17.22
C MET A 119 -8.42 -9.72 -16.83
N TYR A 120 -7.87 -9.95 -15.64
CA TYR A 120 -7.34 -11.26 -15.24
C TYR A 120 -8.34 -12.42 -15.35
N PRO A 121 -9.62 -12.27 -14.99
CA PRO A 121 -10.63 -13.33 -15.15
C PRO A 121 -10.95 -13.70 -16.61
N THR A 122 -10.56 -12.87 -17.58
CA THR A 122 -10.74 -13.16 -19.01
C THR A 122 -9.52 -13.87 -19.60
N LEU A 123 -8.46 -14.08 -18.81
CA LEU A 123 -7.27 -14.82 -19.20
C LEU A 123 -7.49 -16.28 -18.79
N GLY A 124 -7.39 -17.18 -19.77
CA GLY A 124 -7.67 -18.62 -19.62
C GLY A 124 -6.62 -19.38 -18.85
#